data_AF-A0A4V3RZ19-F1
#
_entry.id   AF-A0A4V3RZ19-F1
#
_cell.length_a   1.000
_cell.length_b   1.000
_cell.length_c   1.000
_cell.angle_alpha   90.00
_cell.angle_beta   90.00
_cell.angle_gamma   90.00
#
_symmetry.space_group_name_H-M   'P 1'
#
loop_
_entity.id
_entity.type
_entity.pdbx_description
1 polymer ?
#
loop_
_entity_poly.entity_id
_entity_poly.type
_entity_poly.pdbx_seq_one_letter_code
_entity_poly.pdbx_strand_id
1 'polypeptide(L)'
;MKSLVLTGAALAALGFTGAASAECYAINAESEATPLDGYSLETESNREGLMAPPPVGEDTVGLLCDRATIVPLENDFEILRHSLPLYIRTTGDGDTVRMLSLGYEDGNYVVQMPQGELQGDEREQIIAALEGFNEGEAAINAYLAAQEAEANGETPQ
;
A
#
# COMPACT_ATOMS: atom_id res chain seq x y z
N MET A 1 34.12 -35.25 -45.45
CA MET A 1 35.15 -34.23 -45.17
C MET A 1 34.44 -32.90 -44.95
N LYS A 2 34.83 -32.18 -43.88
CA LYS A 2 34.58 -30.76 -43.55
C LYS A 2 33.13 -30.46 -43.10
N SER A 3 32.84 -30.27 -41.80
CA SER A 3 33.17 -29.11 -40.92
C SER A 3 32.69 -27.79 -41.53
N LEU A 4 32.05 -26.82 -40.87
CA LEU A 4 31.76 -26.42 -39.48
C LEU A 4 30.67 -25.29 -39.65
N VAL A 5 29.81 -24.88 -38.72
CA VAL A 5 30.07 -23.92 -37.62
C VAL A 5 28.72 -23.72 -36.88
N LEU A 6 28.75 -23.83 -35.55
CA LEU A 6 27.71 -23.36 -34.62
C LEU A 6 27.65 -21.83 -34.62
N THR A 7 26.46 -21.25 -34.64
CA THR A 7 26.26 -19.86 -34.18
C THR A 7 25.10 -19.83 -33.19
N GLY A 8 25.46 -19.87 -31.90
CA GLY A 8 24.53 -19.58 -30.82
C GLY A 8 24.22 -18.08 -30.78
N ALA A 9 22.95 -17.75 -30.82
CA ALA A 9 22.46 -16.40 -30.51
C ALA A 9 22.03 -16.39 -29.05
N ALA A 10 22.98 -16.19 -28.14
CA ALA A 10 22.70 -15.76 -26.79
C ALA A 10 22.39 -14.25 -26.85
N LEU A 11 21.11 -13.88 -27.03
CA LEU A 11 20.69 -12.51 -26.78
C LEU A 11 20.56 -12.34 -25.27
N ALA A 12 21.49 -11.54 -24.73
CA ALA A 12 21.47 -11.04 -23.37
C ALA A 12 20.11 -10.42 -23.06
N ALA A 13 19.44 -10.94 -22.03
CA ALA A 13 18.42 -10.21 -21.32
C ALA A 13 19.09 -8.96 -20.72
N LEU A 14 18.92 -7.81 -21.39
CA LEU A 14 19.21 -6.53 -20.81
C LEU A 14 18.25 -6.35 -19.64
N GLY A 15 18.74 -6.64 -18.43
CA GLY A 15 18.12 -6.22 -17.20
C GLY A 15 18.07 -4.71 -17.20
N PHE A 16 16.91 -4.16 -17.57
CA PHE A 16 16.53 -2.81 -17.20
C PHE A 16 16.49 -2.78 -15.68
N THR A 17 17.62 -2.44 -15.07
CA THR A 17 17.61 -1.86 -13.72
C THR A 17 17.16 -0.42 -13.91
N GLY A 18 15.86 -0.24 -14.14
CA GLY A 18 15.24 1.05 -13.89
C GLY A 18 15.53 1.37 -12.43
N ALA A 19 16.26 2.46 -12.18
CA ALA A 19 16.29 3.02 -10.85
C ALA A 19 14.85 3.37 -10.51
N ALA A 20 14.19 2.50 -9.73
CA ALA A 20 12.89 2.82 -9.16
C ALA A 20 13.13 4.04 -8.28
N SER A 21 12.58 5.19 -8.68
CA SER A 21 12.41 6.31 -7.76
C SER A 21 11.64 5.79 -6.54
N ALA A 22 12.10 6.10 -5.33
CA ALA A 22 11.38 5.69 -4.12
C ALA A 22 9.93 6.19 -4.20
N GLU A 23 8.99 5.25 -4.22
CA GLU A 23 7.56 5.53 -4.27
C GLU A 23 7.02 5.89 -2.88
N CYS A 24 7.74 5.53 -1.81
CA CYS A 24 7.34 5.81 -0.44
C CYS A 24 8.51 6.31 0.42
N TYR A 25 8.15 7.09 1.44
CA TYR A 25 9.05 7.78 2.36
C TYR A 25 8.55 7.62 3.79
N ALA A 26 9.45 7.35 4.72
CA ALA A 26 9.19 7.42 6.15
C ALA A 26 9.20 8.89 6.61
N ILE A 27 8.13 9.32 7.26
CA ILE A 27 8.05 10.62 7.91
C ILE A 27 8.50 10.44 9.37
N ASN A 28 9.54 11.15 9.79
CA ASN A 28 9.94 11.19 11.20
C ASN A 28 9.54 12.54 11.80
N ALA A 29 9.28 12.58 13.11
CA ALA A 29 8.74 13.78 13.78
C ALA A 29 9.65 15.01 13.71
N GLU A 30 10.97 14.81 13.57
CA GLU A 30 11.98 15.86 13.74
C GLU A 30 12.89 16.03 12.51
N SER A 31 12.70 15.23 11.46
CA SER A 31 13.56 15.23 10.26
C SER A 31 12.77 15.30 8.96
N GLU A 32 13.48 15.53 7.86
CA GLU A 32 12.92 15.38 6.52
C GLU A 32 12.51 13.92 6.27
N ALA A 33 11.54 13.74 5.35
CA ALA A 33 11.06 12.42 4.97
C ALA A 33 12.20 11.61 4.30
N THR A 34 12.38 10.36 4.74
CA THR A 34 13.47 9.50 4.29
C THR A 34 12.93 8.48 3.29
N PRO A 35 13.52 8.33 2.09
CA PRO A 35 13.06 7.36 1.09
C PRO A 35 13.17 5.93 1.61
N LEU A 36 12.19 5.09 1.27
CA LEU A 36 12.19 3.66 1.55
C LEU A 36 12.60 2.90 0.29
N ASP A 37 13.91 2.71 0.11
CA ASP A 37 14.45 2.02 -1.06
C ASP A 37 13.94 0.58 -1.15
N GLY A 38 13.32 0.23 -2.28
CA GLY A 38 12.81 -1.11 -2.55
C GLY A 38 11.46 -1.43 -1.89
N TYR A 39 10.83 -0.47 -1.19
CA TYR A 39 9.47 -0.60 -0.70
C TYR A 39 8.49 0.12 -1.64
N SER A 40 7.41 -0.57 -2.02
CA SER A 40 6.32 -0.03 -2.81
C SER A 40 5.01 -0.44 -2.15
N LEU A 41 4.27 0.55 -1.63
CA LEU A 41 2.96 0.30 -1.05
C LEU A 41 2.01 -0.33 -2.09
N GLU A 42 2.08 0.11 -3.36
CA GLU A 42 1.31 -0.49 -4.44
C GLU A 42 1.58 -1.98 -4.60
N THR A 43 2.85 -2.37 -4.55
CA THR A 43 3.22 -3.78 -4.64
C THR A 43 2.66 -4.55 -3.46
N GLU A 44 2.85 -4.05 -2.23
CA GLU A 44 2.40 -4.74 -1.02
C GLU A 44 0.88 -4.85 -0.93
N SER A 45 0.13 -3.82 -1.32
CA SER A 45 -1.34 -3.83 -1.34
C SER A 45 -1.93 -4.83 -2.34
N ASN A 46 -1.17 -5.25 -3.36
CA ASN A 46 -1.58 -6.27 -4.32
C ASN A 46 -1.16 -7.70 -3.94
N ARG A 47 -0.42 -7.88 -2.84
CA ARG A 47 0.00 -9.22 -2.40
C ARG A 47 -1.14 -9.97 -1.74
N GLU A 48 -1.11 -11.29 -1.87
CA GLU A 48 -2.02 -12.15 -1.12
C GLU A 48 -1.63 -12.21 0.36
N GLY A 49 -2.63 -12.18 1.24
CA GLY A 49 -2.46 -12.23 2.69
C GLY A 49 -2.26 -10.86 3.32
N LEU A 50 -1.99 -10.85 4.63
CA LEU A 50 -1.83 -9.62 5.40
C LEU A 50 -0.54 -8.88 5.03
N MET A 51 -0.64 -7.57 4.91
CA MET A 51 0.48 -6.67 4.67
C MET A 51 1.49 -6.75 5.81
N ALA A 52 2.75 -7.05 5.46
CA ALA A 52 3.86 -7.01 6.39
C ALA A 52 4.14 -5.55 6.83
N PRO A 53 4.68 -5.33 8.05
CA PRO A 53 5.05 -3.98 8.47
C PRO A 53 6.08 -3.37 7.51
N PRO A 54 5.94 -2.08 7.16
CA PRO A 54 6.90 -1.41 6.29
C PRO A 54 8.28 -1.32 6.98
N PRO A 55 9.39 -1.28 6.21
CA PRO A 55 10.74 -1.28 6.74
C PRO A 55 11.15 0.12 7.26
N VAL A 56 10.44 0.61 8.28
CA VAL A 56 10.64 1.95 8.85
C VAL A 56 11.37 1.90 10.20
N GLY A 57 11.94 3.04 10.62
CA GLY A 57 12.56 3.17 11.93
C GLY A 57 11.54 3.35 13.06
N GLU A 58 11.97 3.19 14.31
CA GLU A 58 11.09 3.35 15.49
C GLU A 58 10.56 4.78 15.65
N ASP A 59 11.28 5.78 15.14
CA ASP A 59 10.90 7.20 15.22
C ASP A 59 9.96 7.66 14.08
N THR A 60 9.54 6.71 13.22
CA THR A 60 8.65 7.01 12.10
C THR A 60 7.22 7.21 12.59
N VAL A 61 6.64 8.35 12.22
CA VAL A 61 5.30 8.79 12.62
C VAL A 61 4.28 8.74 11.48
N GLY A 62 4.70 8.33 10.29
CA GLY A 62 3.82 8.16 9.15
C GLY A 62 4.55 7.72 7.89
N LEU A 63 3.78 7.33 6.88
CA LEU A 63 4.27 6.92 5.57
C LEU A 63 3.73 7.88 4.51
N LEU A 64 4.60 8.46 3.69
CA LEU A 64 4.22 9.26 2.53
C LEU A 64 4.52 8.49 1.26
N CYS A 65 3.55 8.24 0.41
CA CYS A 65 3.73 7.58 -0.87
C CYS A 65 3.32 8.47 -2.04
N ASP A 66 4.19 8.58 -3.02
CA ASP A 66 3.96 9.27 -4.29
C ASP A 66 3.29 8.32 -5.28
N ARG A 67 2.14 8.72 -5.84
CA ARG A 67 1.36 7.92 -6.79
C ARG A 67 0.80 8.75 -7.93
N ALA A 68 0.37 8.08 -9.00
CA ALA A 68 -0.31 8.74 -10.11
C ALA A 68 -1.74 9.21 -9.76
N THR A 69 -2.39 8.52 -8.82
CA THR A 69 -3.77 8.81 -8.36
C THR A 69 -3.79 9.06 -6.85
N ILE A 70 -4.79 9.82 -6.42
CA ILE A 70 -5.07 10.07 -5.00
C ILE A 70 -5.91 8.96 -4.38
N VAL A 71 -6.58 8.15 -5.21
CA VAL A 71 -7.47 7.06 -4.78
C VAL A 71 -6.63 5.90 -4.23
N PRO A 72 -6.85 5.46 -2.98
CA PRO A 72 -6.13 4.34 -2.39
C PRO A 72 -6.64 3.01 -2.98
N LEU A 73 -5.78 1.99 -2.93
CA LEU A 73 -6.21 0.60 -3.09
C LEU A 73 -6.91 0.12 -1.82
N GLU A 74 -7.77 -0.89 -1.93
CA GLU A 74 -8.47 -1.49 -0.79
C GLU A 74 -7.51 -1.87 0.34
N ASN A 75 -6.41 -2.56 0.01
CA ASN A 75 -5.46 -3.02 1.02
C ASN A 75 -4.46 -1.94 1.48
N ASP A 76 -4.48 -0.72 0.92
CA ASP A 76 -3.63 0.37 1.44
C ASP A 76 -3.99 0.69 2.90
N PHE A 77 -5.24 0.47 3.32
CA PHE A 77 -5.70 0.68 4.69
C PHE A 77 -5.09 -0.29 5.70
N GLU A 78 -4.53 -1.43 5.26
CA GLU A 78 -3.84 -2.37 6.16
C GLU A 78 -2.61 -1.74 6.82
N ILE A 79 -2.02 -0.71 6.21
CA ILE A 79 -0.90 0.02 6.80
C ILE A 79 -1.25 0.62 8.17
N LEU A 80 -2.52 0.98 8.37
CA LEU A 80 -3.02 1.58 9.61
C LEU A 80 -2.97 0.60 10.79
N ARG A 81 -2.96 -0.71 10.51
CA ARG A 81 -2.77 -1.76 11.54
C ARG A 81 -1.39 -1.69 12.19
N HIS A 82 -0.42 -1.12 11.48
CA HIS A 82 0.95 -0.90 11.97
C HIS A 82 1.10 0.44 12.70
N SER A 83 -0.01 1.11 13.04
CA SER A 83 -0.04 2.41 13.74
C SER A 83 0.67 3.54 12.97
N LEU A 84 0.70 3.45 11.65
CA LEU A 84 1.31 4.44 10.76
C LEU A 84 0.23 5.10 9.91
N PRO A 85 -0.06 6.42 10.08
CA PRO A 85 -0.90 7.12 9.14
C PRO A 85 -0.26 7.13 7.75
N LEU A 86 -1.10 7.03 6.71
CA LEU A 86 -0.66 7.02 5.32
C LEU A 86 -1.04 8.31 4.63
N TYR A 87 -0.06 8.90 3.94
CA TYR A 87 -0.24 10.04 3.06
C TYR A 87 -0.01 9.60 1.62
N ILE A 88 -1.00 9.76 0.75
CA ILE A 88 -0.85 9.56 -0.69
C ILE A 88 -0.74 10.93 -1.33
N ARG A 89 0.36 11.17 -2.05
CA ARG A 89 0.59 12.42 -2.77
C ARG A 89 0.63 12.15 -4.26
N THR A 90 -0.09 12.96 -5.04
CA THR A 90 -0.07 12.80 -6.50
C THR A 90 1.21 13.36 -7.08
N THR A 91 1.94 12.54 -7.85
CA THR A 91 3.05 12.96 -8.71
C THR A 91 2.61 12.80 -10.17
N GLY A 92 2.11 13.87 -10.79
CA GLY A 92 1.66 13.89 -12.19
C GLY A 92 1.59 15.31 -12.74
N ASP A 93 1.56 15.43 -14.08
CA ASP A 93 1.79 16.64 -14.91
C ASP A 93 0.84 17.86 -14.71
N GLY A 94 0.10 17.93 -13.60
CA GLY A 94 -0.66 19.11 -13.21
C GLY A 94 0.04 19.83 -12.07
N ASP A 95 0.19 21.15 -12.17
CA ASP A 95 0.88 22.02 -11.19
C ASP A 95 0.31 21.98 -9.76
N THR A 96 -0.74 21.20 -9.49
CA THR A 96 -1.42 21.13 -8.20
C THR A 96 -1.09 19.82 -7.49
N VAL A 97 -0.22 19.91 -6.50
CA VAL A 97 0.02 18.83 -5.53
C VAL A 97 -1.28 18.56 -4.77
N ARG A 98 -1.74 17.31 -4.78
CA ARG A 98 -2.86 16.82 -3.98
C ARG A 98 -2.36 15.80 -2.98
N MET A 99 -2.96 15.80 -1.80
CA MET A 99 -2.59 14.90 -0.71
C MET A 99 -3.85 14.37 -0.01
N LEU A 100 -3.89 13.05 0.15
CA LEU A 100 -4.88 12.31 0.92
C LEU A 100 -4.18 11.79 2.17
N SER A 101 -4.85 11.90 3.30
CA SER A 101 -4.41 11.32 4.56
C SER A 101 -5.39 10.22 4.96
N LEU A 102 -4.87 9.02 5.22
CA LEU A 102 -5.58 7.93 5.85
C LEU A 102 -5.08 7.78 7.28
N GLY A 103 -6.00 7.64 8.21
CA GLY A 103 -5.70 7.46 9.63
C GLY A 103 -6.73 6.58 10.32
N TYR A 104 -6.45 6.27 11.59
CA TYR A 104 -7.39 5.60 12.47
C TYR A 104 -7.53 6.41 13.76
N GLU A 105 -8.71 6.97 13.98
CA GLU A 105 -9.00 7.87 15.10
C GLU A 105 -10.30 7.45 15.79
N ASP A 106 -10.30 7.42 17.12
CA ASP A 106 -11.49 7.09 17.93
C ASP A 106 -12.23 5.81 17.49
N GLY A 107 -11.48 4.80 17.04
CA GLY A 107 -12.03 3.53 16.59
C GLY A 107 -12.53 3.50 15.14
N ASN A 108 -12.31 4.57 14.36
CA ASN A 108 -12.81 4.70 13.00
C ASN A 108 -11.68 5.01 12.02
N TYR A 109 -11.79 4.49 10.80
CA TYR A 109 -10.96 4.92 9.68
C TYR A 109 -11.35 6.33 9.26
N VAL A 110 -10.35 7.19 9.15
CA VAL A 110 -10.51 8.60 8.81
C VAL A 110 -9.78 8.89 7.50
N VAL A 111 -10.50 9.52 6.57
CA VAL A 111 -9.98 9.94 5.28
C VAL A 111 -10.10 11.45 5.16
N GLN A 112 -8.99 12.13 4.92
CA GLN A 112 -8.92 13.59 4.80
C GLN A 112 -8.16 14.00 3.55
N MET A 113 -8.46 15.20 3.04
CA MET A 113 -7.70 15.84 1.96
C MET A 113 -7.00 17.09 2.51
N PRO A 114 -5.78 16.96 3.09
CA PRO A 114 -5.05 18.12 3.60
C PRO A 114 -4.67 19.14 2.52
N GLN A 115 -4.51 18.69 1.27
CA GLN A 115 -4.10 19.55 0.17
C GLN A 115 -4.82 19.17 -1.14
N GLY A 116 -5.35 20.18 -1.83
CA GLY A 116 -6.08 20.00 -3.08
C GLY A 116 -7.54 19.58 -2.87
N GLU A 117 -8.19 19.17 -3.96
CA GLU A 117 -9.60 18.78 -3.97
C GLU A 117 -9.77 17.44 -4.69
N LEU A 118 -10.82 16.70 -4.31
CA LEU A 118 -11.27 15.52 -5.05
C LEU A 118 -11.91 15.95 -6.37
N GLN A 119 -11.75 15.12 -7.38
CA GLN A 119 -12.21 15.35 -8.74
C GLN A 119 -13.07 14.20 -9.23
N GLY A 120 -14.02 14.49 -10.13
CA GLY A 120 -14.82 13.47 -10.78
C GLY A 120 -15.53 12.56 -9.78
N ASP A 121 -15.24 11.26 -9.89
CA ASP A 121 -15.77 10.17 -9.09
C ASP A 121 -14.77 9.64 -8.03
N GLU A 122 -13.67 10.37 -7.78
CA GLU A 122 -12.64 9.96 -6.79
C GLU A 122 -13.24 9.77 -5.39
N ARG A 123 -14.29 10.53 -5.03
CA ARG A 123 -14.97 10.37 -3.74
C ARG A 123 -15.64 9.02 -3.62
N GLU A 124 -16.40 8.62 -4.64
CA GLU A 124 -17.08 7.34 -4.69
C GLU A 124 -16.07 6.18 -4.72
N GLN A 125 -14.95 6.34 -5.43
CA GLN A 125 -13.90 5.33 -5.49
C GLN A 125 -13.18 5.15 -4.14
N ILE A 126 -12.88 6.26 -3.43
CA ILE A 126 -12.28 6.21 -2.09
C ILE A 126 -13.22 5.51 -1.10
N ILE A 127 -14.53 5.80 -1.18
CA ILE A 127 -15.54 5.14 -0.34
C ILE A 127 -15.57 3.64 -0.64
N ALA A 128 -15.61 3.25 -1.92
CA ALA A 128 -15.61 1.85 -2.31
C ALA A 128 -14.37 1.10 -1.82
N ALA A 129 -13.19 1.72 -1.90
CA ALA A 129 -11.95 1.13 -1.38
C ALA A 129 -12.00 0.90 0.13
N LEU A 130 -12.54 1.86 0.89
CA LEU A 130 -12.71 1.73 2.34
C LEU A 130 -13.76 0.67 2.71
N GLU A 131 -14.88 0.61 1.98
CA GLU A 131 -15.92 -0.40 2.19
C GLU A 131 -15.39 -1.81 1.91
N GLY A 132 -14.68 -2.01 0.80
CA GLY A 132 -14.05 -3.29 0.47
C GLY A 132 -13.07 -3.76 1.55
N PHE A 133 -12.26 -2.84 2.09
CA PHE A 133 -11.37 -3.15 3.20
C PHE A 133 -12.13 -3.57 4.48
N ASN A 134 -13.16 -2.83 4.86
CA ASN A 134 -13.97 -3.16 6.05
C ASN A 134 -14.67 -4.52 5.92
N GLU A 135 -15.16 -4.84 4.72
CA GLU A 135 -15.73 -6.17 4.42
C GLU A 135 -14.68 -7.28 4.55
N GLY A 136 -13.46 -7.03 4.05
CA GLY A 136 -12.32 -7.93 4.21
C GLY A 136 -11.97 -8.20 5.67
N GLU A 137 -11.87 -7.14 6.49
CA GLU A 137 -11.59 -7.27 7.93
C GLU A 137 -12.72 -8.01 8.66
N ALA A 138 -13.98 -7.76 8.31
CA ALA A 138 -15.11 -8.48 8.90
C ALA A 138 -15.06 -9.97 8.56
N ALA A 139 -14.69 -10.35 7.34
CA ALA A 139 -14.56 -11.74 6.92
C ALA A 139 -13.41 -12.46 7.66
N ILE A 140 -12.26 -11.81 7.82
CA ILE A 140 -11.12 -12.35 8.59
C ILE A 140 -11.51 -12.55 10.05
N ASN A 141 -12.15 -11.55 10.67
CA ASN A 141 -12.57 -11.64 12.07
C ASN A 141 -13.61 -12.74 12.28
N ALA A 142 -14.57 -12.91 11.36
CA ALA A 142 -15.54 -13.99 11.41
C ALA A 142 -14.88 -15.37 11.29
N TYR A 143 -13.88 -15.50 10.40
CA TYR A 143 -13.12 -16.74 10.25
C TYR A 143 -12.31 -17.09 11.50
N LEU A 144 -11.64 -16.11 12.12
CA LEU A 144 -10.90 -16.31 13.36
C LEU A 144 -11.82 -16.69 14.52
N ALA A 145 -12.95 -16.01 14.68
CA ALA A 145 -13.94 -16.33 15.71
C ALA A 145 -14.52 -17.75 15.55
N ALA A 146 -14.75 -18.19 14.31
CA ALA A 146 -15.20 -19.56 14.04
C ALA A 146 -14.14 -20.60 14.45
N GLN A 147 -12.86 -20.36 14.14
CA GLN A 147 -11.78 -21.25 14.56
C GLN A 147 -11.60 -21.29 16.09
N GLU A 148 -11.76 -20.15 16.78
CA GLU A 148 -11.72 -20.10 18.23
C GLU A 148 -12.88 -20.86 18.87
N ALA A 149 -14.10 -20.75 18.33
CA ALA A 149 -15.26 -21.51 18.81
C ALA A 149 -15.09 -23.03 18.60
N GLU A 150 -14.54 -23.44 17.45
CA GLU A 150 -14.18 -24.84 17.17
C GLU A 150 -13.08 -25.35 18.11
N ALA A 151 -12.05 -24.54 18.38
CA ALA A 151 -10.95 -24.88 19.29
C ALA A 151 -11.41 -24.99 20.75
N ASN A 152 -12.41 -24.21 21.16
CA ASN A 152 -12.97 -24.21 22.51
C ASN A 152 -14.11 -25.24 22.69
N GLY A 153 -14.46 -25.99 21.65
CA GLY A 153 -15.50 -27.03 21.72
C GLY A 153 -16.92 -26.49 21.85
N GLU A 154 -17.15 -25.20 21.58
CA GLU A 154 -18.48 -24.61 21.48
C GLU A 154 -19.07 -24.92 20.10
N THR A 155 -19.48 -26.17 19.89
CA THR A 155 -20.37 -26.52 18.77
C THR A 155 -21.67 -25.71 18.88
N PRO A 156 -22.07 -24.93 17.86
CA PRO A 156 -23.39 -24.31 17.83
C PRO A 156 -24.45 -25.43 17.83
N GLN A 157 -25.44 -25.33 18.72
CA GLN A 157 -26.67 -26.13 18.66
C GLN A 157 -27.70 -25.46 17.75
#